data_AF-S7Q328-F1
#
_entry.id   AF-S7Q328-F1
#
_cell.length_a   1.000
_cell.length_b   1.000
_cell.length_c   1.000
_cell.angle_alpha   90.00
_cell.angle_beta   90.00
_cell.angle_gamma   90.00
#
_symmetry.space_group_name_H-M   'P 1'
#
loop_
_entity.id
_entity.type
_entity.pdbx_description
1 polymer ?
#
loop_
_entity_poly.entity_id
_entity_poly.type
_entity_poly.pdbx_seq_one_letter_code
_entity_poly.pdbx_strand_id
1 'polypeptide(L)'
;MTDEITLYDLASNRPNPRGWSSNTLKARFALQLKGIPFKTVWVEFPDIESVCKSLGAPPTSVWPDGQPMYTLPVIKDPGTNTVLADSWAIAKYLDATYTARPPLIPEGTDGLQAAFSDAATRIAMMPMSQAFLPLIPNLLNPSSIPYYRFRREQMLGLKLEDFCPLEKRPEVLDTAKKGFSVVAGWYAKSGKEYLMGEKPCFADLSLGAFLAGTKQIFGEQSDEWKLIKTWDDGRWARLLKSIESLSVAE
;
A
#
# COMPACT_ATOMS: atom_id res chain seq x y z
N MET A 1 -0.53 -28.30 12.41
CA MET A 1 0.16 -27.16 11.79
C MET A 1 -0.81 -26.60 10.78
N THR A 2 -1.42 -25.44 11.05
CA THR A 2 -2.20 -24.74 10.03
C THR A 2 -1.20 -24.28 8.98
N ASP A 3 -1.36 -24.72 7.75
CA ASP A 3 -0.49 -24.28 6.66
C ASP A 3 -0.59 -22.75 6.56
N GLU A 4 0.58 -22.10 6.58
CA GLU A 4 0.72 -20.66 6.69
C GLU A 4 0.33 -19.94 5.38
N ILE A 5 -0.38 -18.80 5.47
CA ILE A 5 -0.71 -17.99 4.29
C ILE A 5 0.59 -17.57 3.58
N THR A 6 0.61 -17.69 2.26
CA THR A 6 1.69 -17.12 1.45
C THR A 6 1.27 -15.76 0.91
N LEU A 7 1.95 -14.70 1.31
CA LEU A 7 1.81 -13.34 0.77
C LEU A 7 2.85 -13.13 -0.33
N TYR A 8 2.40 -12.80 -1.55
CA TYR A 8 3.27 -12.41 -2.64
C TYR A 8 3.46 -10.89 -2.63
N ASP A 9 4.72 -10.46 -2.46
CA ASP A 9 5.12 -9.06 -2.28
C ASP A 9 6.25 -8.69 -3.26
N LEU A 10 6.51 -7.40 -3.46
CA LEU A 10 7.51 -6.91 -4.41
C LEU A 10 8.92 -6.96 -3.85
N ALA A 11 9.82 -7.60 -4.60
CA ALA A 11 11.25 -7.63 -4.28
C ALA A 11 11.86 -6.21 -4.28
N SER A 12 13.00 -6.07 -3.59
CA SER A 12 13.82 -4.86 -3.60
C SER A 12 15.30 -5.22 -3.53
N ASN A 13 16.16 -4.25 -3.83
CA ASN A 13 17.62 -4.38 -3.80
C ASN A 13 18.24 -4.24 -2.41
N ARG A 14 17.42 -4.16 -1.35
CA ARG A 14 17.90 -3.95 0.02
C ARG A 14 18.26 -5.27 0.70
N PRO A 15 19.31 -5.29 1.54
CA PRO A 15 19.59 -6.45 2.39
C PRO A 15 18.41 -6.68 3.36
N ASN A 16 18.00 -7.93 3.53
CA ASN A 16 16.81 -8.33 4.31
C ASN A 16 15.54 -7.65 3.78
N PRO A 17 14.96 -8.15 2.67
CA PRO A 17 13.85 -7.49 1.99
C PRO A 17 12.68 -7.24 2.96
N ARG A 18 12.25 -5.99 3.02
CA ARG A 18 11.06 -5.52 3.75
C ARG A 18 10.04 -4.99 2.75
N GLY A 19 8.77 -5.08 3.11
CA GLY A 19 7.69 -4.55 2.26
C GLY A 19 7.87 -3.05 2.06
N TRP A 20 7.86 -2.61 0.81
CA TRP A 20 8.04 -1.20 0.44
C TRP A 20 6.89 -0.66 -0.42
N SER A 21 6.15 -1.54 -1.10
CA SER A 21 5.04 -1.12 -1.95
C SER A 21 3.81 -0.79 -1.12
N SER A 22 3.27 0.41 -1.32
CA SER A 22 2.07 0.88 -0.64
C SER A 22 0.89 -0.07 -0.79
N ASN A 23 0.77 -0.80 -1.90
CA ASN A 23 -0.35 -1.73 -2.12
C ASN A 23 -0.15 -3.06 -1.40
N THR A 24 1.05 -3.64 -1.45
CA THR A 24 1.30 -4.94 -0.81
C THR A 24 1.32 -4.83 0.71
N LEU A 25 1.78 -3.69 1.23
CA LEU A 25 1.74 -3.37 2.65
C LEU A 25 0.30 -3.35 3.22
N LYS A 26 -0.73 -3.08 2.41
CA LYS A 26 -2.14 -3.17 2.86
C LYS A 26 -2.49 -4.59 3.31
N ALA A 27 -2.17 -5.58 2.48
CA ALA A 27 -2.42 -6.99 2.79
C ALA A 27 -1.53 -7.46 3.94
N ARG A 28 -0.26 -7.03 3.98
CA ARG A 28 0.66 -7.30 5.10
C ARG A 28 0.11 -6.80 6.42
N PHE A 29 -0.31 -5.54 6.49
CA PHE A 29 -0.87 -4.94 7.70
C PHE A 29 -2.22 -5.56 8.07
N ALA A 30 -3.03 -5.97 7.09
CA ALA A 30 -4.27 -6.71 7.34
C ALA A 30 -4.01 -8.06 8.01
N LEU A 31 -3.05 -8.84 7.50
CA LEU A 31 -2.63 -10.11 8.11
C LEU A 31 -2.08 -9.90 9.53
N GLN A 32 -1.26 -8.86 9.73
CA GLN A 32 -0.68 -8.51 11.04
C GLN A 32 -1.73 -8.06 12.05
N LEU A 33 -2.65 -7.15 11.68
CA LEU A 33 -3.72 -6.71 12.58
C LEU A 33 -4.59 -7.89 13.03
N LYS A 34 -4.86 -8.82 12.11
CA LYS A 34 -5.60 -10.03 12.46
C LYS A 34 -4.74 -11.01 13.25
N GLY A 35 -3.41 -10.91 13.24
CA GLY A 35 -2.48 -11.84 13.89
C GLY A 35 -2.36 -13.18 13.15
N ILE A 36 -2.60 -13.19 11.84
CA ILE A 36 -2.57 -14.40 11.01
C ILE A 36 -1.11 -14.64 10.60
N PRO A 37 -0.53 -15.83 10.89
CA PRO A 37 0.80 -16.17 10.43
C PRO A 37 0.86 -16.18 8.89
N PHE A 38 1.94 -15.64 8.33
CA PHE A 38 2.17 -15.63 6.91
C PHE A 38 3.66 -15.60 6.57
N LYS A 39 4.02 -16.27 5.49
CA LYS A 39 5.33 -16.12 4.85
C LYS A 39 5.24 -15.20 3.64
N THR A 40 6.35 -14.55 3.31
CA THR A 40 6.43 -13.70 2.11
C THR A 40 7.18 -14.40 0.99
N VAL A 41 6.62 -14.38 -0.22
CA VAL A 41 7.34 -14.69 -1.47
C VAL A 41 7.59 -13.36 -2.20
N TRP A 42 8.86 -13.07 -2.45
CA TRP A 42 9.29 -11.86 -3.14
C TRP A 42 9.28 -12.08 -4.65
N VAL A 43 8.64 -11.17 -5.38
CA VAL A 43 8.43 -11.26 -6.82
C VAL A 43 8.98 -10.01 -7.49
N GLU A 44 9.73 -10.18 -8.57
CA GLU A 44 10.19 -9.08 -9.41
C GLU A 44 9.05 -8.56 -10.29
N PHE A 45 9.07 -7.27 -10.62
CA PHE A 45 8.05 -6.66 -11.49
C PHE A 45 7.76 -7.42 -12.80
N PRO A 46 8.77 -7.85 -13.59
CA PRO A 46 8.51 -8.60 -14.82
C PRO A 46 7.86 -9.97 -14.60
N ASP A 47 7.97 -10.54 -13.40
CA ASP A 47 7.49 -11.89 -13.08
C ASP A 47 6.08 -11.90 -12.47
N ILE A 48 5.50 -10.73 -12.15
CA ILE A 48 4.17 -10.64 -11.52
C ILE A 48 3.13 -11.40 -12.32
N GLU A 49 3.08 -11.20 -13.64
CA GLU A 49 2.08 -11.82 -14.50
C GLU A 49 2.23 -13.35 -14.55
N SER A 50 3.45 -13.85 -14.72
CA SER A 50 3.70 -15.29 -14.80
C SER A 50 3.39 -15.98 -13.47
N VAL A 51 3.75 -15.35 -12.34
CA VAL A 51 3.42 -15.82 -10.99
C VAL A 51 1.91 -15.80 -10.75
N CYS A 52 1.22 -14.71 -11.09
CA CYS A 52 -0.23 -14.66 -10.90
C CYS A 52 -0.94 -15.75 -11.72
N LYS A 53 -0.55 -15.93 -12.99
CA LYS A 53 -1.11 -16.98 -13.86
C LYS A 53 -0.85 -18.38 -13.32
N SER A 54 0.36 -18.67 -12.83
CA SER A 54 0.67 -20.00 -12.27
C SER A 54 -0.10 -20.32 -11.00
N LEU A 55 -0.48 -19.29 -10.23
CA LEU A 55 -1.33 -19.42 -9.05
C LEU A 55 -2.83 -19.46 -9.38
N GLY A 56 -3.22 -19.09 -10.60
CA GLY A 56 -4.63 -18.87 -10.96
C GLY A 56 -5.22 -17.57 -10.40
N ALA A 57 -4.38 -16.61 -10.02
CA ALA A 57 -4.83 -15.29 -9.58
C ALA A 57 -5.31 -14.45 -10.78
N PRO A 58 -6.50 -13.82 -10.71
CA PRO A 58 -7.01 -13.00 -11.81
C PRO A 58 -6.24 -11.67 -11.93
N PRO A 59 -6.25 -11.03 -13.11
CA PRO A 59 -5.81 -9.64 -13.23
C PRO A 59 -6.72 -8.72 -12.41
N THR A 60 -6.17 -7.63 -11.89
CA THR A 60 -6.89 -6.68 -11.02
C THR A 60 -7.28 -5.39 -11.75
N SER A 61 -6.71 -5.16 -12.93
CA SER A 61 -7.02 -3.99 -13.76
C SER A 61 -6.68 -4.26 -15.22
N VAL A 62 -6.67 -3.20 -16.04
CA VAL A 62 -6.33 -3.23 -17.46
C VAL A 62 -5.35 -2.09 -17.74
N TRP A 63 -4.28 -2.38 -18.48
CA TRP A 63 -3.34 -1.37 -18.95
C TRP A 63 -3.98 -0.44 -19.99
N PRO A 64 -3.43 0.77 -20.24
CA PRO A 64 -3.97 1.67 -21.27
C PRO A 64 -4.00 1.08 -22.70
N ASP A 65 -3.16 0.07 -22.98
CA ASP A 65 -3.13 -0.67 -24.24
C ASP A 65 -4.17 -1.81 -24.31
N GLY A 66 -5.03 -1.96 -23.29
CA GLY A 66 -6.08 -2.97 -23.21
C GLY A 66 -5.61 -4.33 -22.67
N GLN A 67 -4.32 -4.51 -22.38
CA GLN A 67 -3.82 -5.78 -21.84
C GLN A 67 -4.23 -5.97 -20.38
N PRO A 68 -4.51 -7.21 -19.92
CA PRO A 68 -4.76 -7.49 -18.52
C PRO A 68 -3.59 -7.04 -17.62
N MET A 69 -3.89 -6.34 -16.54
CA MET A 69 -2.91 -5.91 -15.55
C MET A 69 -2.96 -6.84 -14.34
N TYR A 70 -1.92 -7.66 -14.19
CA TYR A 70 -1.68 -8.45 -12.99
C TYR A 70 -0.89 -7.62 -11.97
N THR A 71 -1.30 -7.68 -10.71
CA THR A 71 -0.69 -6.89 -9.63
C THR A 71 -0.52 -7.69 -8.35
N LEU A 72 0.32 -7.17 -7.47
CA LEU A 72 0.43 -7.60 -6.07
C LEU A 72 -0.23 -6.55 -5.17
N PRO A 73 -0.74 -6.93 -3.98
CA PRO A 73 -0.57 -8.22 -3.33
C PRO A 73 -1.44 -9.34 -3.91
N VAL A 74 -0.92 -10.55 -3.83
CA VAL A 74 -1.68 -11.81 -3.96
C VAL A 74 -1.46 -12.61 -2.69
N ILE A 75 -2.49 -13.31 -2.21
CA ILE A 75 -2.34 -14.33 -1.18
C ILE A 75 -2.69 -15.72 -1.73
N LYS A 76 -2.02 -16.73 -1.19
CA LYS A 76 -2.45 -18.13 -1.26
C LYS A 76 -2.69 -18.62 0.15
N ASP A 77 -3.94 -18.96 0.44
CA ASP A 77 -4.35 -19.58 1.69
C ASP A 77 -4.49 -21.09 1.50
N PRO A 78 -3.54 -21.89 2.00
CA PRO A 78 -3.60 -23.35 1.88
C PRO A 78 -4.73 -23.96 2.72
N GLY A 79 -5.20 -23.29 3.79
CA GLY A 79 -6.26 -23.80 4.66
C GLY A 79 -7.63 -23.89 3.97
N THR A 80 -7.86 -23.02 2.97
CA THR A 80 -9.09 -23.01 2.16
C THR A 80 -8.83 -23.31 0.68
N ASN A 81 -7.56 -23.53 0.31
CA ASN A 81 -7.10 -23.61 -1.07
C ASN A 81 -7.51 -22.39 -1.92
N THR A 82 -7.49 -21.19 -1.32
CA THR A 82 -7.90 -19.94 -1.96
C THR A 82 -6.70 -19.16 -2.49
N VAL A 83 -6.82 -18.62 -3.70
CA VAL A 83 -5.89 -17.64 -4.27
C VAL A 83 -6.65 -16.36 -4.58
N LEU A 84 -6.18 -15.24 -4.05
CA LEU A 84 -6.82 -13.94 -4.21
C LEU A 84 -5.80 -12.85 -4.51
N ALA A 85 -6.11 -12.04 -5.52
CA ALA A 85 -5.48 -10.77 -5.79
C ALA A 85 -6.38 -9.62 -5.31
N ASP A 86 -5.87 -8.40 -5.36
CA ASP A 86 -6.50 -7.17 -4.88
C ASP A 86 -6.54 -7.05 -3.34
N SER A 87 -5.96 -5.97 -2.81
CA SER A 87 -5.83 -5.78 -1.36
C SER A 87 -7.17 -5.65 -0.64
N TRP A 88 -8.21 -5.12 -1.29
CA TRP A 88 -9.54 -4.97 -0.70
C TRP A 88 -10.28 -6.31 -0.66
N ALA A 89 -10.22 -7.07 -1.77
CA ALA A 89 -10.76 -8.42 -1.85
C ALA A 89 -10.09 -9.34 -0.81
N ILE A 90 -8.77 -9.23 -0.65
CA ILE A 90 -8.01 -9.91 0.40
C ILE A 90 -8.55 -9.54 1.79
N ALA A 91 -8.74 -8.25 2.09
CA ALA A 91 -9.26 -7.84 3.40
C ALA A 91 -10.65 -8.43 3.69
N LYS A 92 -11.57 -8.40 2.71
CA LYS A 92 -12.90 -9.00 2.82
C LYS A 92 -12.84 -10.51 3.05
N TYR A 93 -11.97 -11.20 2.32
CA TYR A 93 -11.74 -12.63 2.49
C TYR A 93 -11.23 -12.96 3.90
N LEU A 94 -10.26 -12.19 4.41
CA LEU A 94 -9.69 -12.41 5.72
C LEU A 94 -10.74 -12.20 6.83
N ASP A 95 -11.61 -11.21 6.70
CA ASP A 95 -12.73 -11.00 7.63
C ASP A 95 -13.76 -12.13 7.58
N ALA A 96 -14.12 -12.61 6.40
CA ALA A 96 -15.07 -13.70 6.23
C ALA A 96 -14.53 -15.05 6.72
N THR A 97 -13.23 -15.30 6.55
CA THR A 97 -12.60 -16.60 6.84
C THR A 97 -12.11 -16.69 8.28
N TYR A 98 -11.57 -15.60 8.82
CA TYR A 98 -10.96 -15.57 10.15
C TYR A 98 -11.72 -14.65 11.12
N THR A 99 -12.95 -15.05 11.44
CA THR A 99 -13.94 -14.26 12.18
C THR A 99 -13.61 -14.06 13.67
N ALA A 100 -12.77 -14.91 14.26
CA ALA A 100 -12.36 -14.80 15.67
C ALA A 100 -11.35 -13.64 15.94
N ARG A 101 -11.03 -12.84 14.93
CA ARG A 101 -10.00 -11.79 14.96
C ARG A 101 -10.64 -10.42 14.66
N PRO A 102 -10.06 -9.29 15.08
CA PRO A 102 -10.64 -7.96 14.87
C PRO A 102 -11.02 -7.74 13.38
N PRO A 103 -12.23 -7.21 13.09
CA PRO A 103 -12.65 -6.96 11.72
C PRO A 103 -11.84 -5.83 11.09
N LEU A 104 -11.43 -6.02 9.84
CA LEU A 104 -10.79 -5.02 9.00
C LEU A 104 -11.86 -4.05 8.45
N ILE A 105 -12.99 -4.60 8.02
CA ILE A 105 -14.12 -3.89 7.45
C ILE A 105 -15.35 -4.24 8.29
N PRO A 106 -15.58 -3.54 9.42
CA PRO A 106 -16.74 -3.81 10.27
C PRO A 106 -18.06 -3.69 9.51
N GLU A 107 -19.07 -4.43 9.98
CA GLU A 107 -20.40 -4.46 9.37
C GLU A 107 -20.97 -3.04 9.17
N GLY A 108 -21.58 -2.82 8.01
CA GLY A 108 -22.14 -1.51 7.63
C GLY A 108 -21.12 -0.47 7.18
N THR A 109 -19.81 -0.76 7.17
CA THR A 109 -18.78 0.24 6.83
C THR A 109 -18.08 0.05 5.49
N ASP A 110 -18.35 -1.05 4.76
CA ASP A 110 -17.72 -1.35 3.47
C ASP A 110 -17.79 -0.16 2.50
N GLY A 111 -19.01 0.33 2.22
CA GLY A 111 -19.21 1.48 1.33
C GLY A 111 -18.59 2.78 1.83
N LEU A 112 -18.58 3.02 3.15
CA LEU A 112 -17.99 4.23 3.75
C LEU A 112 -16.46 4.20 3.67
N GLN A 113 -15.85 3.06 3.97
CA GLN A 113 -14.41 2.90 3.84
C GLN A 113 -13.96 2.92 2.38
N ALA A 114 -14.77 2.40 1.45
CA ALA A 114 -14.49 2.49 0.02
C ALA A 114 -14.53 3.95 -0.46
N ALA A 115 -15.56 4.71 -0.07
CA ALA A 115 -15.68 6.13 -0.38
C ALA A 115 -14.54 6.96 0.22
N PHE A 116 -14.20 6.72 1.49
CA PHE A 116 -13.03 7.34 2.13
C PHE A 116 -11.74 7.02 1.37
N SER A 117 -11.53 5.76 1.02
CA SER A 117 -10.29 5.30 0.35
C SER A 117 -10.14 5.93 -1.02
N ASP A 118 -11.22 6.03 -1.81
CA ASP A 118 -11.21 6.73 -3.10
C ASP A 118 -10.92 8.22 -2.91
N ALA A 119 -11.62 8.88 -1.98
CA ALA A 119 -11.45 10.30 -1.74
C ALA A 119 -10.03 10.65 -1.25
N ALA A 120 -9.52 9.95 -0.23
CA ALA A 120 -8.15 10.11 0.27
C ALA A 120 -7.11 9.81 -0.81
N THR A 121 -7.35 8.80 -1.64
CA THR A 121 -6.46 8.49 -2.77
C THR A 121 -6.37 9.67 -3.73
N ARG A 122 -7.51 10.20 -4.18
CA ARG A 122 -7.56 11.30 -5.14
C ARG A 122 -6.94 12.58 -4.63
N ILE A 123 -7.29 13.00 -3.41
CA ILE A 123 -6.92 14.34 -2.93
C ILE A 123 -5.55 14.38 -2.26
N ALA A 124 -5.07 13.27 -1.71
CA ALA A 124 -3.85 13.25 -0.89
C ALA A 124 -2.77 12.34 -1.50
N MET A 125 -3.10 11.07 -1.77
CA MET A 125 -2.09 10.07 -2.16
C MET A 125 -1.62 10.23 -3.61
N MET A 126 -2.53 10.48 -4.55
CA MET A 126 -2.18 10.66 -5.97
C MET A 126 -1.25 11.86 -6.20
N PRO A 127 -1.49 13.06 -5.63
CA PRO A 127 -0.52 14.15 -5.69
C PRO A 127 0.85 13.74 -5.16
N MET A 128 0.91 13.11 -3.98
CA MET A 128 2.19 12.65 -3.40
C MET A 128 2.90 11.61 -4.26
N SER A 129 2.16 10.74 -4.95
CA SER A 129 2.74 9.72 -5.82
C SER A 129 3.59 10.29 -6.95
N GLN A 130 3.31 11.52 -7.39
CA GLN A 130 4.13 12.20 -8.39
C GLN A 130 5.57 12.38 -7.90
N ALA A 131 5.77 12.73 -6.64
CA ALA A 131 7.10 12.99 -6.08
C ALA A 131 7.94 11.72 -5.86
N PHE A 132 7.31 10.56 -5.63
CA PHE A 132 8.05 9.33 -5.32
C PHE A 132 8.09 8.30 -6.46
N LEU A 133 7.14 8.30 -7.40
CA LEU A 133 7.13 7.34 -8.52
C LEU A 133 8.45 7.33 -9.32
N PRO A 134 9.11 8.48 -9.56
CA PRO A 134 10.43 8.53 -10.20
C PRO A 134 11.58 7.97 -9.37
N LEU A 135 11.40 7.85 -8.05
CA LEU A 135 12.41 7.35 -7.12
C LEU A 135 12.36 5.83 -6.93
N ILE A 136 11.24 5.19 -7.29
CA ILE A 136 11.06 3.74 -7.14
C ILE A 136 12.19 2.92 -7.77
N PRO A 137 12.72 3.23 -8.99
CA PRO A 137 13.84 2.50 -9.57
C PRO A 137 15.06 2.34 -8.65
N ASN A 138 15.29 3.27 -7.73
CA ASN A 138 16.41 3.21 -6.78
C ASN A 138 16.27 2.06 -5.76
N LEU A 139 15.07 1.50 -5.60
CA LEU A 139 14.76 0.39 -4.71
C LEU A 139 14.72 -0.96 -5.42
N LEU A 140 14.75 -0.97 -6.75
CA LEU A 140 14.50 -2.17 -7.53
C LEU A 140 15.79 -2.94 -7.79
N ASN A 141 15.66 -4.26 -7.92
CA ASN A 141 16.71 -5.08 -8.49
C ASN A 141 16.87 -4.73 -9.99
N PRO A 142 18.07 -4.95 -10.58
CA PRO A 142 18.34 -4.59 -11.97
C PRO A 142 17.34 -5.14 -13.00
N SER A 143 16.80 -6.35 -12.77
CA SER A 143 15.78 -6.97 -13.63
C SER A 143 14.43 -6.23 -13.65
N SER A 144 14.07 -5.57 -12.55
CA SER A 144 12.81 -4.86 -12.39
C SER A 144 12.81 -3.44 -12.96
N ILE A 145 13.98 -2.81 -13.09
CA ILE A 145 14.10 -1.41 -13.53
C ILE A 145 13.55 -1.17 -14.95
N PRO A 146 13.95 -1.94 -16.00
CA PRO A 146 13.49 -1.68 -17.36
C PRO A 146 11.98 -1.88 -17.51
N TYR A 147 11.45 -2.95 -16.88
CA TYR A 147 10.02 -3.24 -16.91
C TYR A 147 9.21 -2.12 -16.24
N TYR A 148 9.63 -1.70 -15.04
CA TYR A 148 8.95 -0.64 -14.30
C TYR A 148 8.92 0.66 -15.09
N ARG A 149 10.06 1.07 -15.65
CA ARG A 149 10.16 2.28 -16.49
C ARG A 149 9.24 2.18 -17.70
N PHE A 150 9.34 1.10 -18.48
CA PHE A 150 8.53 0.91 -19.68
C PHE A 150 7.03 1.03 -19.36
N ARG A 151 6.53 0.29 -18.37
CA ARG A 151 5.10 0.32 -17.99
C ARG A 151 4.66 1.67 -17.44
N ARG A 152 5.51 2.36 -16.66
CA ARG A 152 5.17 3.68 -16.10
C ARG A 152 5.20 4.78 -17.15
N GLU A 153 6.20 4.81 -18.01
CA GLU A 153 6.29 5.79 -19.09
C GLU A 153 5.12 5.63 -20.08
N GLN A 154 4.74 4.38 -20.40
CA GLN A 154 3.55 4.10 -21.21
C GLN A 154 2.26 4.61 -20.53
N MET A 155 2.12 4.39 -19.22
CA MET A 155 0.95 4.82 -18.44
C MET A 155 0.86 6.34 -18.30
N LEU A 156 2.00 7.01 -18.15
CA LEU A 156 2.08 8.46 -17.90
C LEU A 156 2.10 9.27 -19.21
N GLY A 157 2.51 8.66 -20.33
CA GLY A 157 2.71 9.35 -21.60
C GLY A 157 3.93 10.28 -21.62
N LEU A 158 4.85 10.14 -20.66
CA LEU A 158 6.04 10.97 -20.47
C LEU A 158 7.17 10.15 -19.84
N LYS A 159 8.40 10.69 -19.88
CA LYS A 159 9.53 10.06 -19.19
C LYS A 159 9.37 10.14 -17.69
N LEU A 160 9.84 9.12 -16.99
CA LEU A 160 9.64 9.01 -15.55
C LEU A 160 10.24 10.22 -14.81
N GLU A 161 11.36 10.75 -15.28
CA GLU A 161 12.03 11.95 -14.77
C GLU A 161 11.18 13.21 -14.95
N ASP A 162 10.46 13.31 -16.07
CA ASP A 162 9.63 14.46 -16.41
C ASP A 162 8.30 14.48 -15.64
N PHE A 163 7.96 13.38 -14.96
CA PHE A 163 6.72 13.27 -14.20
C PHE A 163 6.70 14.20 -12.99
N CYS A 164 7.83 14.30 -12.31
CA CYS A 164 8.03 15.24 -11.21
C CYS A 164 9.49 15.70 -11.17
N PRO A 165 9.82 16.73 -11.97
CA PRO A 165 11.11 17.39 -11.90
C PRO A 165 11.41 17.89 -10.48
N LEU A 166 12.70 17.94 -10.10
CA LEU A 166 13.12 18.28 -8.75
C LEU A 166 12.60 19.63 -8.28
N GLU A 167 12.56 20.62 -9.18
CA GLU A 167 12.06 21.97 -8.95
C GLU A 167 10.55 22.03 -8.68
N LYS A 168 9.77 21.06 -9.19
CA LYS A 168 8.33 20.96 -8.94
C LYS A 168 7.99 20.15 -7.69
N ARG A 169 8.95 19.39 -7.15
CA ARG A 169 8.72 18.54 -5.97
C ARG A 169 8.16 19.31 -4.77
N PRO A 170 8.62 20.52 -4.41
CA PRO A 170 8.04 21.28 -3.31
C PRO A 170 6.54 21.61 -3.51
N GLU A 171 6.14 21.98 -4.72
CA GLU A 171 4.73 22.28 -5.07
C GLU A 171 3.87 21.01 -4.99
N VAL A 172 4.38 19.89 -5.49
CA VAL A 172 3.72 18.59 -5.39
C VAL A 172 3.52 18.18 -3.93
N LEU A 173 4.53 18.37 -3.09
CA LEU A 173 4.43 18.08 -1.65
C LEU A 173 3.47 19.04 -0.93
N ASP A 174 3.40 20.31 -1.31
CA ASP A 174 2.41 21.25 -0.77
C ASP A 174 0.98 20.86 -1.14
N THR A 175 0.77 20.45 -2.39
CA THR A 175 -0.53 19.93 -2.86
C THR A 175 -0.93 18.68 -2.09
N ALA A 176 -0.01 17.73 -1.93
CA ALA A 176 -0.23 16.56 -1.11
C ALA A 176 -0.57 16.94 0.34
N LYS A 177 0.20 17.86 0.95
CA LYS A 177 -0.04 18.34 2.32
C LYS A 177 -1.46 18.87 2.48
N LYS A 178 -1.95 19.70 1.56
CA LYS A 178 -3.34 20.22 1.59
C LYS A 178 -4.36 19.07 1.57
N GLY A 179 -4.14 18.07 0.72
CA GLY A 179 -4.97 16.87 0.67
C GLY A 179 -4.95 16.09 1.98
N PHE A 180 -3.77 15.85 2.54
CA PHE A 180 -3.61 15.22 3.83
C PHE A 180 -4.32 16.03 4.94
N SER A 181 -4.19 17.36 4.98
CA SER A 181 -4.91 18.19 5.95
C SER A 181 -6.44 18.05 5.86
N VAL A 182 -7.00 17.87 4.66
CA VAL A 182 -8.44 17.54 4.50
C VAL A 182 -8.75 16.19 5.13
N VAL A 183 -7.94 15.17 4.86
CA VAL A 183 -8.08 13.83 5.47
C VAL A 183 -7.93 13.90 6.99
N ALA A 184 -7.01 14.71 7.53
CA ALA A 184 -6.88 14.95 8.96
C ALA A 184 -8.17 15.53 9.55
N GLY A 185 -8.84 16.43 8.82
CA GLY A 185 -10.15 16.96 9.18
C GLY A 185 -11.23 15.88 9.31
N TRP A 186 -11.22 14.86 8.46
CA TRP A 186 -12.14 13.72 8.57
C TRP A 186 -11.83 12.85 9.79
N TYR A 187 -10.57 12.54 10.03
CA TYR A 187 -10.15 11.83 11.25
C TYR A 187 -10.51 12.60 12.53
N ALA A 188 -10.38 13.93 12.52
CA ALA A 188 -10.76 14.75 13.67
C ALA A 188 -12.25 14.59 14.03
N LYS A 189 -13.11 14.21 13.08
CA LYS A 189 -14.53 13.91 13.35
C LYS A 189 -14.74 12.64 14.16
N SER A 190 -13.80 11.68 14.13
CA SER A 190 -13.87 10.51 15.00
C SER A 190 -13.51 10.83 16.46
N GLY A 191 -12.80 11.94 16.70
CA GLY A 191 -12.30 12.35 18.02
C GLY A 191 -11.26 11.40 18.61
N LYS A 192 -10.73 10.47 17.81
CA LYS A 192 -9.80 9.42 18.23
C LYS A 192 -8.66 9.27 17.21
N GLU A 193 -7.77 8.30 17.43
CA GLU A 193 -6.62 8.08 16.53
C GLU A 193 -7.04 7.55 15.16
N TYR A 194 -8.01 6.64 15.11
CA TYR A 194 -8.46 5.95 13.90
C TYR A 194 -9.79 6.47 13.37
N LEU A 195 -10.10 6.18 12.10
CA LEU A 195 -11.36 6.63 11.46
C LEU A 195 -12.60 6.14 12.19
N MET A 196 -12.53 4.92 12.71
CA MET A 196 -13.64 4.27 13.41
C MET A 196 -13.53 4.33 14.94
N GLY A 197 -12.69 5.23 15.46
CA GLY A 197 -12.52 5.42 16.90
C GLY A 197 -11.24 4.80 17.42
N GLU A 198 -11.37 3.78 18.29
CA GLU A 198 -10.25 3.25 19.07
C GLU A 198 -9.46 2.13 18.39
N LYS A 199 -10.08 1.44 17.43
CA LYS A 199 -9.46 0.32 16.71
C LYS A 199 -9.23 0.69 15.26
N PRO A 200 -8.09 0.29 14.66
CA PRO A 200 -7.85 0.52 13.24
C PRO A 200 -8.82 -0.30 12.39
N CYS A 201 -9.28 0.28 11.28
CA CYS A 201 -9.96 -0.42 10.20
C CYS A 201 -9.08 -0.48 8.94
N PHE A 202 -9.56 -1.14 7.89
CA PHE A 202 -8.81 -1.33 6.65
C PHE A 202 -8.44 0.00 5.96
N ALA A 203 -9.28 1.02 6.08
CA ALA A 203 -8.96 2.36 5.59
C ALA A 203 -7.75 2.98 6.32
N ASP A 204 -7.64 2.80 7.65
CA ASP A 204 -6.47 3.23 8.42
C ASP A 204 -5.21 2.46 8.00
N LEU A 205 -5.33 1.14 7.82
CA LEU A 205 -4.23 0.30 7.34
C LEU A 205 -3.80 0.70 5.92
N SER A 206 -4.74 1.08 5.07
CA SER A 206 -4.47 1.51 3.70
C SER A 206 -3.68 2.82 3.66
N LEU A 207 -4.05 3.79 4.50
CA LEU A 207 -3.31 5.04 4.62
C LEU A 207 -1.95 4.83 5.30
N GLY A 208 -1.89 4.00 6.33
CA GLY A 208 -0.63 3.59 6.98
C GLY A 208 0.33 2.89 6.02
N ALA A 209 -0.17 1.97 5.19
CA ALA A 209 0.59 1.28 4.15
C ALA A 209 1.16 2.26 3.11
N PHE A 210 0.39 3.28 2.75
CA PHE A 210 0.87 4.33 1.88
C PHE A 210 1.99 5.15 2.51
N LEU A 211 1.82 5.64 3.74
CA LEU A 211 2.84 6.37 4.48
C LEU A 211 4.11 5.53 4.69
N ALA A 212 3.96 4.24 5.00
CA ALA A 212 5.07 3.30 5.13
C ALA A 212 5.84 3.17 3.82
N GLY A 213 5.14 2.97 2.70
CA GLY A 213 5.75 2.90 1.38
C GLY A 213 6.46 4.20 1.00
N THR A 214 5.82 5.35 1.22
CA THR A 214 6.42 6.69 1.03
C THR A 214 7.71 6.85 1.83
N LYS A 215 7.71 6.47 3.12
CA LYS A 215 8.91 6.45 3.98
C LYS A 215 10.01 5.58 3.38
N GLN A 216 9.67 4.39 2.87
CA GLN A 216 10.65 3.51 2.26
C GLN A 216 11.22 4.08 0.96
N ILE A 217 10.40 4.71 0.12
CA ILE A 217 10.80 5.21 -1.20
C ILE A 217 11.66 6.47 -1.09
N PHE A 218 11.25 7.46 -0.29
CA PHE A 218 12.09 8.63 -0.04
C PHE A 218 13.32 8.28 0.81
N GLY A 219 13.18 7.31 1.71
CA GLY A 219 14.18 6.98 2.72
C GLY A 219 13.92 7.73 4.03
N GLU A 220 14.14 7.04 5.14
CA GLU A 220 13.78 7.53 6.49
C GLU A 220 14.53 8.81 6.91
N GLN A 221 15.71 9.04 6.33
CA GLN A 221 16.55 10.20 6.62
C GLN A 221 16.41 11.34 5.59
N SER A 222 15.55 11.18 4.59
CA SER A 222 15.27 12.22 3.58
C SER A 222 14.61 13.44 4.20
N ASP A 223 14.82 14.60 3.57
CA ASP A 223 14.20 15.85 4.00
C ASP A 223 12.70 15.85 3.69
N GLU A 224 12.28 15.17 2.60
CA GLU A 224 10.87 14.93 2.30
C GLU A 224 10.17 14.17 3.43
N TRP A 225 10.74 13.05 3.90
CA TRP A 225 10.12 12.30 4.98
C TRP A 225 10.15 13.05 6.31
N LYS A 226 11.23 13.78 6.61
CA LYS A 226 11.29 14.65 7.81
C LYS A 226 10.18 15.70 7.78
N LEU A 227 9.92 16.31 6.62
CA LEU A 227 8.84 17.27 6.44
C LEU A 227 7.45 16.62 6.59
N ILE A 228 7.21 15.47 5.95
CA ILE A 228 5.92 14.76 6.03
C ILE A 228 5.56 14.42 7.48
N LYS A 229 6.56 14.05 8.30
CA LYS A 229 6.35 13.77 9.73
C LYS A 229 5.84 14.96 10.54
N THR A 230 5.98 16.20 10.06
CA THR A 230 5.51 17.39 10.78
C THR A 230 4.10 17.82 10.40
N TRP A 231 3.54 17.25 9.32
CA TRP A 231 2.22 17.61 8.83
C TRP A 231 1.13 17.30 9.85
N ASP A 232 0.16 18.22 9.95
CA ASP A 232 -1.02 18.12 10.81
C ASP A 232 -0.66 17.75 12.26
N ASP A 233 0.27 18.53 12.82
CA ASP A 233 0.83 18.36 14.17
C ASP A 233 1.37 16.94 14.42
N GLY A 234 2.01 16.36 13.40
CA GLY A 234 2.60 15.03 13.45
C GLY A 234 1.59 13.88 13.42
N ARG A 235 0.34 14.13 13.00
CA ARG A 235 -0.71 13.12 12.90
C ARG A 235 -0.28 11.88 12.10
N TRP A 236 0.29 12.08 10.92
CA TRP A 236 0.63 10.96 10.04
C TRP A 236 1.79 10.13 10.57
N ALA A 237 2.72 10.76 11.30
CA ALA A 237 3.77 10.05 12.00
C ALA A 237 3.20 9.17 13.12
N ARG A 238 2.20 9.65 13.87
CA ARG A 238 1.51 8.86 14.91
C ARG A 238 0.74 7.69 14.29
N LEU A 239 -0.06 7.93 13.25
CA LEU A 239 -0.80 6.88 12.56
C LEU A 239 0.15 5.79 12.06
N LEU A 240 1.21 6.16 11.33
CA LEU A 240 2.17 5.20 10.81
C LEU A 240 2.82 4.39 11.94
N LYS A 241 3.30 5.05 13.01
CA LYS A 241 3.89 4.36 14.16
C LYS A 241 2.91 3.36 14.77
N SER A 242 1.64 3.74 14.89
CA SER A 242 0.60 2.88 15.43
C SER A 242 0.39 1.63 14.56
N ILE A 243 0.29 1.82 13.24
CA ILE A 243 0.14 0.69 12.29
C ILE A 243 1.38 -0.20 12.27
N GLU A 244 2.60 0.35 12.29
CA GLU A 244 3.83 -0.45 12.32
C GLU A 244 4.02 -1.20 13.64
N SER A 245 3.39 -0.75 14.74
CA SER A 245 3.44 -1.47 16.01
C SER A 245 2.53 -2.71 16.06
N LEU A 246 1.63 -2.87 15.09
CA LEU A 246 0.75 -4.05 14.99
C LEU A 246 1.54 -5.35 14.76
N SER A 247 2.78 -5.26 14.28
CA SER A 247 3.63 -6.40 13.97
C SER A 247 4.50 -6.92 15.12
N VAL A 248 4.33 -6.40 16.35
CA VAL A 248 5.25 -6.67 17.48
C VAL A 248 4.60 -7.46 18.63
N ALA A 249 3.47 -8.13 18.39
CA ALA A 249 3.02 -9.18 19.30
C ALA A 249 3.74 -10.49 18.91
N GLU A 250 5.00 -10.62 19.35
CA GLU A 250 5.70 -11.92 19.46
C GLU A 250 5.08 -12.76 20.59
#